data_AF-A0A534J0Q3-F1
#
_entry.id   AF-A0A534J0Q3-F1
#
_cell.length_a   1.000
_cell.length_b   1.000
_cell.length_c   1.000
_cell.angle_alpha   90.00
_cell.angle_beta   90.00
_cell.angle_gamma   90.00
#
_symmetry.space_group_name_H-M   'P 1'
#
loop_
_entity.id
_entity.type
_entity.pdbx_description
1 polymer ?
#
loop_
_entity_poly.entity_id
_entity_poly.type
_entity_poly.pdbx_seq_one_letter_code
_entity_poly.pdbx_strand_id
1 'polypeptide(L)'
;MNVADEGFGMESTGPNGYALFGAMGVIDWILQSISRMGARFPIETTSVMIGMALMAGLKHPIRRRIYDHLVRLPGDHFRSVARSLNLAVGTARYHLDALAREGLVYKQDTNGRARYYVTGGEAEVNRLYARHWEYRDVRLRILGLLRRMESAQPATIAKALGMSRQLVSYHLARLEKAGRVRRHGVHYRLTAAALTKPT
;
A
#
# COMPACT_ATOMS: atom_id res chain seq x y z
N MET A 1 -5.88 -62.75 3.43
CA MET A 1 -5.89 -61.93 2.20
C MET A 1 -7.23 -61.21 2.16
N ASN A 2 -7.27 -59.97 2.65
CA ASN A 2 -8.39 -59.04 2.48
C ASN A 2 -7.95 -57.62 2.84
N VAL A 3 -8.49 -56.66 2.11
CA VAL A 3 -8.21 -55.22 2.08
C VAL A 3 -9.08 -54.48 3.12
N ALA A 4 -8.55 -53.45 3.78
CA ALA A 4 -9.26 -52.24 4.30
C ALA A 4 -8.23 -51.36 5.05
N ASP A 5 -7.92 -50.15 4.59
CA ASP A 5 -8.63 -48.88 4.88
C ASP A 5 -8.09 -48.22 6.16
N GLU A 6 -7.03 -47.39 6.02
CA GLU A 6 -6.62 -46.46 7.07
C GLU A 6 -7.09 -45.04 6.67
N GLY A 7 -8.22 -44.67 7.25
CA GLY A 7 -8.82 -43.35 7.14
C GLY A 7 -7.94 -42.27 7.79
N PHE A 8 -7.66 -41.21 7.04
CA PHE A 8 -7.06 -39.99 7.54
C PHE A 8 -8.11 -39.16 8.31
N GLY A 9 -8.05 -39.21 9.64
CA GLY A 9 -8.85 -38.36 10.52
C GLY A 9 -8.37 -36.91 10.49
N MET A 10 -9.20 -36.01 9.95
CA MET A 10 -9.06 -34.57 10.19
C MET A 10 -9.73 -34.21 11.52
N GLU A 11 -8.93 -33.93 12.53
CA GLU A 11 -9.39 -33.25 13.73
C GLU A 11 -9.21 -31.73 13.57
N SER A 12 -10.32 -31.02 13.74
CA SER A 12 -10.44 -29.58 13.60
C SER A 12 -9.79 -28.83 14.76
N THR A 13 -8.96 -27.84 14.47
CA THR A 13 -8.61 -26.78 15.43
C THR A 13 -8.88 -25.40 14.84
N GLY A 14 -9.95 -24.76 15.34
CA GLY A 14 -9.96 -23.37 15.80
C GLY A 14 -9.84 -22.22 14.78
N PRO A 15 -10.68 -21.17 14.90
CA PRO A 15 -10.76 -20.09 13.93
C PRO A 15 -9.68 -19.05 14.21
N ASN A 16 -8.48 -19.19 13.64
CA ASN A 16 -7.48 -18.10 13.44
C ASN A 16 -6.22 -18.53 12.63
N GLY A 17 -6.26 -19.67 11.91
CA GLY A 17 -5.07 -20.23 11.24
C GLY A 17 -4.59 -19.53 9.95
N TYR A 18 -5.29 -18.51 9.44
CA TYR A 18 -5.00 -17.93 8.11
C TYR A 18 -4.29 -16.57 8.12
N ALA A 19 -3.91 -16.05 9.28
CA ALA A 19 -3.17 -14.79 9.40
C ALA A 19 -1.71 -14.86 8.89
N LEU A 20 -1.20 -16.05 8.53
CA LEU A 20 0.18 -16.26 8.06
C LEU A 20 0.32 -16.53 6.56
N PHE A 21 -0.78 -16.62 5.80
CA PHE A 21 -0.74 -16.91 4.35
C PHE A 21 -0.79 -15.63 3.49
N GLY A 22 -0.14 -14.56 3.93
CA GLY A 22 0.07 -13.34 3.15
C GLY A 22 1.56 -13.10 2.92
N ALA A 23 2.01 -13.06 1.66
CA ALA A 23 3.38 -12.84 1.17
C ALA A 23 4.48 -13.82 1.66
N MET A 24 4.51 -14.19 2.94
CA MET A 24 5.43 -15.20 3.49
C MET A 24 5.18 -16.58 2.90
N GLY A 25 3.93 -16.99 2.64
CA GLY A 25 3.67 -18.28 1.99
C GLY A 25 4.21 -18.38 0.56
N VAL A 26 4.23 -17.27 -0.19
CA VAL A 26 4.77 -17.24 -1.56
C VAL A 26 6.29 -17.17 -1.53
N ILE A 27 6.88 -16.37 -0.62
CA ILE A 27 8.33 -16.24 -0.46
C ILE A 27 8.94 -17.50 0.19
N ASP A 28 8.32 -18.08 1.21
CA ASP A 28 8.73 -19.34 1.87
C ASP A 28 8.53 -20.54 0.93
N TRP A 29 7.50 -20.56 0.10
CA TRP A 29 7.36 -21.56 -0.98
C TRP A 29 8.44 -21.40 -2.06
N ILE A 30 8.78 -20.17 -2.45
CA ILE A 30 9.88 -19.89 -3.39
C ILE A 30 11.22 -20.31 -2.75
N LEU A 31 11.50 -19.94 -1.50
CA LEU A 31 12.74 -20.25 -0.80
C LEU A 31 12.89 -21.75 -0.48
N GLN A 32 11.83 -22.43 -0.02
CA GLN A 32 11.85 -23.88 0.21
C GLN A 32 11.85 -24.70 -1.09
N SER A 33 11.38 -24.14 -2.22
CA SER A 33 11.49 -24.80 -3.52
C SER A 33 12.89 -24.66 -4.11
N ILE A 34 13.55 -23.52 -3.90
CA ILE A 34 14.95 -23.28 -4.34
C ILE A 34 15.93 -24.20 -3.59
N SER A 35 15.68 -24.49 -2.31
CA SER A 35 16.57 -25.36 -1.52
C SER A 35 16.33 -26.86 -1.72
N ARG A 36 15.16 -27.27 -2.22
CA ARG A 36 14.81 -28.70 -2.42
C ARG A 36 14.98 -29.22 -3.84
N MET A 37 15.02 -28.36 -4.86
CA MET A 37 15.12 -28.79 -6.25
C MET A 37 15.99 -27.82 -7.05
N GLY A 38 17.09 -28.32 -7.61
CA GLY A 38 17.94 -27.60 -8.58
C GLY A 38 17.25 -27.38 -9.93
N ALA A 39 16.08 -26.74 -9.94
CA ALA A 39 15.31 -26.45 -11.13
C ALA A 39 15.25 -24.93 -11.36
N ARG A 40 15.91 -24.46 -12.42
CA ARG A 40 15.67 -23.14 -13.01
C ARG A 40 14.22 -23.11 -13.51
N PHE A 41 13.32 -22.40 -12.82
CA PHE A 41 11.98 -22.16 -13.34
C PHE A 41 12.01 -21.07 -14.43
N PRO A 42 11.43 -21.30 -15.61
CA PRO A 42 11.34 -20.30 -16.67
C PRO A 42 10.29 -19.24 -16.32
N ILE A 43 10.61 -17.98 -16.64
CA ILE A 43 9.79 -16.76 -16.41
C ILE A 43 8.35 -16.90 -16.95
N GLU A 44 8.14 -17.77 -17.94
CA GLU A 44 6.86 -18.10 -18.59
C GLU A 44 5.76 -18.56 -17.60
N THR A 45 6.14 -19.28 -16.53
CA THR A 45 5.21 -19.73 -15.49
C THR A 45 4.57 -18.58 -14.71
N THR A 46 5.25 -17.44 -14.58
CA THR A 46 4.70 -16.26 -13.91
C THR A 46 3.56 -15.63 -14.73
N SER A 47 3.74 -15.57 -16.05
CA SER A 47 2.74 -15.03 -16.98
C SER A 47 1.46 -15.87 -17.01
N VAL A 48 1.58 -17.19 -16.96
CA VAL A 48 0.43 -18.12 -16.90
C VAL A 48 -0.35 -17.95 -15.59
N MET A 49 0.34 -17.86 -14.45
CA MET A 49 -0.30 -17.68 -13.15
C MET A 49 -1.00 -16.32 -13.03
N ILE A 50 -0.38 -15.25 -13.55
CA ILE A 50 -1.03 -13.93 -13.64
C ILE A 50 -2.27 -14.02 -14.55
N GLY A 51 -2.16 -14.66 -15.71
CA GLY A 51 -3.29 -14.86 -16.63
C GLY A 51 -4.46 -15.60 -15.98
N MET A 52 -4.18 -16.68 -15.25
CA MET A 52 -5.19 -17.48 -14.56
C MET A 52 -5.82 -16.71 -13.38
N ALA A 53 -5.02 -15.97 -12.60
CA ALA A 53 -5.51 -15.09 -11.54
C ALA A 53 -6.39 -13.96 -12.10
N LEU A 54 -6.00 -13.34 -13.22
CA LEU A 54 -6.81 -12.32 -13.89
C LEU A 54 -8.15 -12.91 -14.37
N MET A 55 -8.14 -14.12 -14.93
CA MET A 55 -9.35 -14.80 -15.38
C MET A 55 -10.28 -15.21 -14.25
N ALA A 56 -9.78 -15.57 -13.07
CA ALA A 56 -10.62 -15.89 -11.90
C ALA A 56 -11.08 -14.62 -11.16
N GLY A 57 -10.16 -13.69 -10.94
CA GLY A 57 -10.37 -12.48 -10.16
C GLY A 57 -11.15 -11.39 -10.89
N LEU A 58 -11.02 -11.25 -12.21
CA LEU A 58 -11.71 -10.19 -12.95
C LEU A 58 -13.06 -10.61 -13.54
N LYS A 59 -13.52 -11.84 -13.31
CA LYS A 59 -14.89 -12.28 -13.66
C LYS A 59 -15.99 -11.42 -13.02
N HIS A 60 -15.72 -10.85 -11.85
CA HIS A 60 -16.69 -10.00 -11.17
C HIS A 60 -16.61 -8.56 -11.67
N PRO A 61 -17.72 -7.96 -12.14
CA PRO A 61 -17.70 -6.65 -12.80
C PRO A 61 -17.16 -5.54 -11.88
N ILE A 62 -17.44 -5.59 -10.57
CA ILE A 62 -16.88 -4.62 -9.63
C ILE A 62 -15.36 -4.80 -9.45
N ARG A 63 -14.86 -6.04 -9.41
CA ARG A 63 -13.41 -6.30 -9.28
C ARG A 63 -12.67 -5.82 -10.53
N ARG A 64 -13.26 -6.04 -11.71
CA ARG A 64 -12.75 -5.48 -12.98
C ARG A 64 -12.70 -3.95 -12.96
N ARG A 65 -13.79 -3.29 -12.55
CA ARG A 65 -13.84 -1.83 -12.45
C ARG A 65 -12.79 -1.26 -11.49
N ILE A 66 -12.59 -1.91 -10.34
CA ILE A 66 -11.55 -1.52 -9.38
C ILE A 66 -10.16 -1.71 -9.98
N TYR A 67 -9.89 -2.86 -10.59
CA TYR A 67 -8.62 -3.14 -11.23
C TYR A 67 -8.30 -2.10 -12.32
N ASP A 68 -9.23 -1.87 -13.25
CA ASP A 68 -9.06 -0.90 -14.34
C ASP A 68 -8.89 0.53 -13.82
N HIS A 69 -9.55 0.89 -12.70
CA HIS A 69 -9.32 2.15 -12.02
C HIS A 69 -7.89 2.28 -11.50
N LEU A 70 -7.37 1.23 -10.86
CA LEU A 70 -6.01 1.22 -10.31
C LEU A 70 -4.93 1.11 -11.39
N VAL A 71 -5.24 0.58 -12.58
CA VAL A 71 -4.36 0.69 -13.75
C VAL A 71 -4.22 2.14 -14.19
N ARG A 72 -5.32 2.91 -14.23
CA ARG A 72 -5.31 4.33 -14.67
C ARG A 72 -4.81 5.29 -13.59
N LEU A 73 -5.07 4.98 -12.32
CA LEU A 73 -4.65 5.78 -11.18
C LEU A 73 -4.00 4.90 -10.10
N PRO A 74 -2.76 4.43 -10.34
CA PRO A 74 -2.04 3.61 -9.39
C PRO A 74 -1.83 4.34 -8.07
N GLY A 75 -1.96 3.62 -6.95
CA GLY A 75 -1.76 4.17 -5.61
C GLY A 75 -2.92 5.01 -5.10
N ASP A 76 -4.09 4.97 -5.75
CA ASP A 76 -5.26 5.64 -5.20
C ASP A 76 -5.64 5.07 -3.83
N HIS A 77 -6.17 5.94 -2.96
CA HIS A 77 -6.47 5.56 -1.59
C HIS A 77 -7.87 4.95 -1.48
N PHE A 78 -8.07 4.04 -0.51
CA PHE A 78 -9.31 3.30 -0.30
C PHE A 78 -10.61 4.12 -0.49
N ARG A 79 -10.73 5.25 0.23
CA ARG A 79 -11.92 6.11 0.17
C ARG A 79 -12.14 6.80 -1.19
N SER A 80 -11.07 7.08 -1.93
CA SER A 80 -11.16 7.66 -3.26
C SER A 80 -11.62 6.62 -4.26
N VAL A 81 -11.07 5.39 -4.22
CA VAL A 81 -11.54 4.27 -5.04
C VAL A 81 -13.04 4.04 -4.85
N ALA A 82 -13.51 3.96 -3.60
CA ALA A 82 -14.93 3.78 -3.30
C ALA A 82 -15.79 4.93 -3.88
N ARG A 83 -15.35 6.19 -3.73
CA ARG A 83 -16.07 7.37 -4.22
C ARG A 83 -16.09 7.43 -5.76
N SER A 84 -14.93 7.30 -6.39
CA SER A 84 -14.77 7.41 -7.85
C SER A 84 -15.54 6.33 -8.60
N LEU A 85 -15.71 5.16 -7.99
CA LEU A 85 -16.48 4.05 -8.57
C LEU A 85 -17.94 3.99 -8.07
N ASN A 86 -18.36 4.94 -7.24
CA ASN A 86 -19.67 4.99 -6.60
C ASN A 86 -20.04 3.65 -5.91
N LEU A 87 -19.10 3.11 -5.13
CA LEU A 87 -19.25 1.87 -4.39
C LEU A 87 -19.52 2.15 -2.91
N ALA A 88 -20.40 1.35 -2.31
CA ALA A 88 -20.51 1.30 -0.86
C ALA A 88 -19.16 0.89 -0.24
N VAL A 89 -18.87 1.44 0.93
CA VAL A 89 -17.56 1.29 1.60
C VAL A 89 -17.24 -0.19 1.87
N GLY A 90 -18.23 -0.95 2.37
CA GLY A 90 -18.08 -2.39 2.62
C GLY A 90 -17.83 -3.17 1.33
N THR A 91 -18.55 -2.85 0.26
CA THR A 91 -18.38 -3.45 -1.07
C THR A 91 -16.99 -3.20 -1.64
N ALA A 92 -16.52 -1.94 -1.60
CA ALA A 92 -15.17 -1.59 -2.04
C ALA A 92 -14.09 -2.36 -1.24
N ARG A 93 -14.27 -2.47 0.08
CA ARG A 93 -13.35 -3.22 0.95
C ARG A 93 -13.32 -4.69 0.57
N TYR A 94 -14.47 -5.34 0.53
CA TYR A 94 -14.59 -6.76 0.19
C TYR A 94 -13.89 -7.08 -1.13
N HIS A 95 -14.11 -6.28 -2.17
CA HIS A 95 -13.52 -6.51 -3.48
C HIS A 95 -12.03 -6.19 -3.55
N LEU A 96 -11.54 -5.14 -2.87
CA LEU A 96 -10.10 -4.86 -2.77
C LEU A 96 -9.36 -5.97 -2.00
N ASP A 97 -9.95 -6.48 -0.91
CA ASP A 97 -9.36 -7.56 -0.13
C ASP A 97 -9.35 -8.88 -0.92
N ALA A 98 -10.39 -9.15 -1.71
CA ALA A 98 -10.41 -10.27 -2.65
C ALA A 98 -9.31 -10.15 -3.72
N LEU A 99 -9.19 -9.00 -4.38
CA LEU A 99 -8.14 -8.74 -5.37
C LEU A 99 -6.73 -8.85 -4.76
N ALA A 100 -6.56 -8.41 -3.52
CA ALA A 100 -5.27 -8.49 -2.83
C ALA A 100 -4.90 -9.93 -2.48
N ARG A 101 -5.86 -10.72 -2.00
CA ARG A 101 -5.70 -12.15 -1.71
C ARG A 101 -5.43 -12.97 -2.95
N GLU A 102 -6.01 -12.60 -4.09
CA GLU A 102 -5.74 -13.20 -5.41
C GLU A 102 -4.41 -12.73 -6.01
N GLY A 103 -3.68 -11.83 -5.34
CA GLY A 103 -2.39 -11.32 -5.81
C GLY A 103 -2.46 -10.35 -6.97
N LEU A 104 -3.66 -9.90 -7.38
CA LEU A 104 -3.85 -8.98 -8.51
C LEU A 104 -3.57 -7.52 -8.16
N VAL A 105 -3.71 -7.16 -6.89
CA VAL A 105 -3.33 -5.86 -6.35
C VAL A 105 -2.52 -6.05 -5.08
N TYR A 106 -1.70 -5.07 -4.73
CA TYR A 106 -1.07 -5.02 -3.42
C TYR A 106 -1.43 -3.70 -2.72
N LYS A 107 -1.49 -3.77 -1.39
CA LYS A 107 -1.77 -2.63 -0.53
C LYS A 107 -0.45 -2.12 0.05
N GLN A 108 -0.27 -0.81 0.03
CA GLN A 108 0.81 -0.11 0.73
C GLN A 108 0.21 0.91 1.70
N ASP A 109 0.59 0.83 2.98
CA ASP A 109 0.19 1.81 3.97
C ASP A 109 1.21 2.96 3.99
N THR A 110 0.84 4.09 3.38
CA THR A 110 1.68 5.30 3.34
C THR A 110 0.99 6.39 4.15
N ASN A 111 1.67 6.94 5.15
CA ASN A 111 1.18 8.11 5.89
C ASN A 111 -0.22 7.93 6.53
N GLY A 112 -0.52 6.71 6.99
CA GLY A 112 -1.81 6.35 7.59
C GLY A 112 -2.95 6.18 6.58
N ARG A 113 -2.63 6.05 5.28
CA ARG A 113 -3.61 5.80 4.22
C ARG A 113 -3.21 4.53 3.45
N ALA A 114 -4.17 3.61 3.36
CA ALA A 114 -4.08 2.47 2.47
C ALA A 114 -4.16 2.92 1.01
N ARG A 115 -3.10 2.66 0.25
CA ARG A 115 -3.00 2.88 -1.20
C ARG A 115 -2.86 1.55 -1.90
N TYR A 116 -3.51 1.41 -3.06
CA TYR A 116 -3.57 0.15 -3.79
C TYR A 116 -2.92 0.29 -5.16
N TYR A 117 -2.21 -0.75 -5.57
CA TYR A 117 -1.47 -0.80 -6.83
C TYR A 117 -1.70 -2.15 -7.49
N VAL A 118 -1.67 -2.19 -8.81
CA VAL A 118 -1.78 -3.44 -9.56
C VAL A 118 -0.47 -4.23 -9.49
N THR A 119 -0.56 -5.52 -9.19
CA THR A 119 0.59 -6.44 -9.21
C THR A 119 0.89 -6.87 -10.64
N GLY A 120 2.17 -6.99 -10.99
CA GLY A 120 2.59 -7.45 -12.32
C GLY A 120 2.34 -6.44 -13.45
N GLY A 121 1.84 -5.24 -13.13
CA GLY A 121 1.82 -4.10 -14.06
C GLY A 121 3.22 -3.48 -14.26
N GLU A 122 3.28 -2.34 -14.93
CA GLU A 122 4.53 -1.62 -15.14
C GLU A 122 5.09 -1.10 -13.80
N ALA A 123 6.10 -1.81 -13.27
CA ALA A 123 6.63 -1.56 -11.93
C ALA A 123 7.15 -0.13 -11.75
N GLU A 124 7.70 0.46 -12.82
CA GLU A 124 8.15 1.86 -12.79
C GLU A 124 7.00 2.85 -12.68
N VAL A 125 5.86 2.60 -13.35
CA VAL A 125 4.65 3.44 -13.20
C VAL A 125 4.16 3.41 -11.76
N ASN A 126 4.04 2.23 -11.14
CA ASN A 126 3.65 2.12 -9.73
C ASN A 126 4.62 2.90 -8.82
N ARG A 127 5.93 2.81 -9.08
CA ARG A 127 6.96 3.52 -8.32
C ARG A 127 6.84 5.05 -8.48
N LEU A 128 6.62 5.54 -9.70
CA LEU A 128 6.46 6.96 -9.98
C LEU A 128 5.20 7.53 -9.30
N TYR A 129 4.08 6.81 -9.35
CA TYR A 129 2.86 7.20 -8.64
C TYR A 129 3.03 7.15 -7.12
N ALA A 130 3.71 6.14 -6.57
CA ALA A 130 4.00 6.09 -5.14
C ALA A 130 4.76 7.33 -4.67
N ARG A 131 5.82 7.72 -5.40
CA ARG A 131 6.56 8.97 -5.14
C ARG A 131 5.69 10.21 -5.32
N HIS A 132 4.83 10.26 -6.34
CA HIS A 132 3.88 11.37 -6.53
C HIS A 132 2.96 11.52 -5.32
N TRP A 133 2.42 10.41 -4.80
CA TRP A 133 1.54 10.41 -3.65
C TRP A 133 2.23 10.76 -2.34
N GLU A 134 3.47 10.35 -2.17
CA GLU A 134 4.32 10.80 -1.07
C GLU A 134 4.57 12.30 -1.16
N TYR A 135 4.92 12.82 -2.33
CA TYR A 135 5.13 14.26 -2.52
C TYR A 135 3.86 15.08 -2.29
N ARG A 136 2.68 14.52 -2.56
CA ARG A 136 1.39 15.15 -2.26
C ARG A 136 1.03 15.14 -0.77
N ASP A 137 1.72 14.35 0.07
CA ASP A 137 1.48 14.34 1.51
C ASP A 137 1.82 15.70 2.12
N VAL A 138 0.84 16.30 2.80
CA VAL A 138 0.96 17.66 3.35
C VAL A 138 2.15 17.76 4.30
N ARG A 139 2.42 16.74 5.12
CA ARG A 139 3.54 16.77 6.07
C ARG A 139 4.87 16.76 5.33
N LEU A 140 5.02 15.94 4.29
CA LEU A 140 6.24 15.92 3.47
C LEU A 140 6.42 17.22 2.69
N ARG A 141 5.34 17.84 2.18
CA ARG A 141 5.40 19.17 1.55
C ARG A 141 5.87 20.25 2.52
N ILE A 142 5.37 20.24 3.75
CA ILE A 142 5.81 21.15 4.82
C ILE A 142 7.29 20.91 5.14
N LEU A 143 7.72 19.67 5.36
CA LEU A 143 9.12 19.34 5.65
C LEU A 143 10.05 19.74 4.51
N GLY A 144 9.67 19.47 3.26
CA GLY A 144 10.44 19.84 2.07
C GLY A 144 10.52 21.35 1.85
N LEU A 145 9.50 22.11 2.26
CA LEU A 145 9.57 23.57 2.27
C LEU A 145 10.50 24.08 3.37
N LEU A 146 10.36 23.57 4.60
CA LEU A 146 11.23 23.95 5.73
C LEU A 146 12.70 23.59 5.48
N ARG A 147 12.99 22.50 4.75
CA ARG A 147 14.36 22.17 4.35
C ARG A 147 14.98 23.24 3.44
N ARG A 148 14.18 23.91 2.61
CA ARG A 148 14.64 24.95 1.68
C ARG A 148 14.70 26.33 2.31
N MET A 149 13.79 26.62 3.25
CA MET A 149 13.69 27.93 3.90
C MET A 149 14.44 28.01 5.24
N GLU A 150 14.96 26.88 5.75
CA GLU A 150 15.54 26.65 7.08
C GLU A 150 14.57 26.83 8.25
N SER A 151 13.78 27.91 8.25
CA SER A 151 12.68 28.15 9.16
C SER A 151 11.54 28.97 8.52
N ALA A 152 10.30 28.74 8.93
CA ALA A 152 9.16 29.53 8.43
C ALA A 152 8.00 29.58 9.42
N GLN A 153 7.20 30.64 9.35
CA GLN A 153 5.95 30.76 10.09
C GLN A 153 4.80 29.98 9.41
N PRO A 154 3.77 29.53 10.15
CA PRO A 154 2.63 28.81 9.57
C PRO A 154 1.93 29.56 8.43
N ALA A 155 1.83 30.89 8.49
CA ALA A 155 1.20 31.70 7.44
C ALA A 155 2.02 31.68 6.14
N THR A 156 3.34 31.76 6.24
CA THR A 156 4.26 31.68 5.10
C THR A 156 4.19 30.31 4.44
N ILE A 157 4.18 29.24 5.25
CA ILE A 157 4.04 27.86 4.76
C ILE A 157 2.69 27.66 4.06
N ALA A 158 1.60 28.15 4.66
CA ALA A 158 0.27 28.08 4.08
C ALA A 158 0.19 28.78 2.71
N LYS A 159 0.72 30.00 2.61
CA LYS A 159 0.79 30.75 1.35
C LYS A 159 1.62 30.03 0.30
N ALA A 160 2.81 29.55 0.65
CA ALA A 160 3.71 28.86 -0.28
C ALA A 160 3.17 27.52 -0.77
N LEU A 161 2.35 26.82 0.03
CA LEU A 161 1.78 25.53 -0.34
C LEU A 161 0.36 25.60 -0.90
N GLY A 162 -0.26 26.79 -0.95
CA GLY A 162 -1.65 26.97 -1.37
C GLY A 162 -2.63 26.24 -0.45
N MET A 163 -2.39 26.29 0.87
CA MET A 163 -3.19 25.59 1.89
C MET A 163 -3.78 26.58 2.89
N SER A 164 -4.82 26.16 3.62
CA SER A 164 -5.33 26.96 4.74
C SER A 164 -4.33 26.97 5.91
N ARG A 165 -4.26 28.10 6.62
CA ARG A 165 -3.41 28.23 7.82
C ARG A 165 -3.76 27.19 8.89
N GLN A 166 -5.06 26.89 9.06
CA GLN A 166 -5.53 25.91 10.02
C GLN A 166 -5.02 24.49 9.72
N LEU A 167 -5.06 24.07 8.45
CA LEU A 167 -4.54 22.77 8.02
C LEU A 167 -3.03 22.67 8.25
N VAL A 168 -2.28 23.71 7.90
CA VAL A 168 -0.84 23.77 8.13
C VAL A 168 -0.51 23.72 9.62
N SER A 169 -1.18 24.52 10.46
CA SER A 169 -0.99 24.50 11.91
C SER A 169 -1.26 23.12 12.51
N TYR A 170 -2.32 22.45 12.08
CA TYR A 170 -2.62 21.08 12.48
C TYR A 170 -1.46 20.11 12.16
N HIS A 171 -0.95 20.16 10.93
CA HIS A 171 0.15 19.29 10.52
C HIS A 171 1.47 19.63 11.20
N LEU A 172 1.76 20.92 11.45
CA LEU A 172 2.94 21.35 12.20
C LEU A 172 2.89 20.85 13.65
N ALA A 173 1.75 20.95 14.33
CA ALA A 173 1.59 20.41 15.69
C ALA A 173 1.82 18.88 15.73
N ARG A 174 1.33 18.15 14.73
CA ARG A 174 1.57 16.69 14.61
C ARG A 174 3.05 16.37 14.33
N LEU A 175 3.71 17.15 13.48
CA LEU A 175 5.14 17.00 13.19
C LEU A 175 6.01 17.35 14.39
N GLU A 176 5.62 18.35 15.18
CA GLU A 176 6.29 18.75 16.41
C GLU A 176 6.18 17.66 17.47
N LYS A 177 4.97 17.11 17.66
CA LYS A 177 4.73 15.95 18.52
C LYS A 177 5.55 14.73 18.09
N ALA A 178 5.74 14.54 16.79
CA ALA A 178 6.57 13.47 16.23
C ALA A 178 8.08 13.79 16.25
N GLY A 179 8.50 14.93 16.82
CA GLY A 179 9.90 15.33 16.91
C GLY A 179 10.56 15.66 15.57
N ARG A 180 9.79 15.86 14.49
CA ARG A 180 10.32 16.17 13.15
C ARG A 180 10.53 17.66 12.91
N VAL A 181 9.82 18.51 13.66
CA VAL A 181 10.02 19.96 13.67
C VAL A 181 10.10 20.48 15.10
N ARG A 182 10.72 21.64 15.27
CA ARG A 182 10.72 22.39 16.53
C ARG A 182 10.22 23.80 16.27
N ARG A 183 9.43 24.31 17.21
CA ARG A 183 8.97 25.69 17.22
C ARG A 183 9.97 26.58 17.96
N HIS A 184 10.27 27.75 17.40
CA HIS A 184 11.01 28.83 18.05
C HIS A 184 10.23 30.13 17.84
N GLY A 185 9.57 30.61 18.89
CA GLY A 185 8.59 31.71 18.79
C GLY A 185 7.43 31.35 17.86
N VAL A 186 7.29 32.06 16.74
CA VAL A 186 6.26 31.79 15.71
C VAL A 186 6.78 30.99 14.52
N HIS A 187 8.08 30.70 14.48
CA HIS A 187 8.73 29.97 13.40
C HIS A 187 8.85 28.48 13.72
N TYR A 188 8.79 27.66 12.68
CA TYR A 188 9.09 26.23 12.74
C TYR A 188 10.35 25.94 11.94
N ARG A 189 11.19 25.03 12.43
CA ARG A 189 12.38 24.51 11.75
C ARG A 189 12.45 22.99 11.84
N LEU A 190 13.19 22.36 10.93
CA LEU A 190 13.46 20.92 11.00
C LEU A 190 14.35 20.59 12.21
N THR A 191 14.13 19.41 12.80
CA THR A 191 15.07 18.82 13.76
C THR A 191 16.18 18.07 13.03
N ALA A 192 17.30 17.82 13.72
CA ALA A 192 18.34 16.93 13.21
C ALA A 192 17.79 15.53 12.84
N ALA A 193 16.84 15.01 13.64
CA ALA A 193 16.15 13.75 13.38
C ALA A 193 15.24 13.74 12.12
N ALA A 194 14.88 14.91 11.58
CA ALA A 194 14.14 15.01 10.33
C ALA A 194 15.05 15.09 9.10
N LEU A 195 16.35 15.32 9.27
CA LEU A 195 17.32 15.45 8.18
C LEU A 195 17.91 14.10 7.72
N THR A 196 17.84 13.06 8.56
CA THR A 196 18.49 11.75 8.36
C THR A 196 17.66 10.68 7.60
N LYS A 197 16.87 11.08 6.60
CA LYS A 197 15.92 10.28 5.78
C LYS A 197 14.56 9.94 6.45
N PRO A 198 13.47 9.90 5.65
CA PRO A 198 12.19 9.34 6.06
C PRO A 198 12.28 7.80 6.03
N THR A 199 11.80 7.18 7.10
CA THR A 199 11.52 5.73 7.17
C THR A 199 10.26 5.42 6.37
#